data_AF-A0A920F923-F1
#
_entry.id   AF-A0A920F923-F1
#
_cell.length_a   1.000
_cell.length_b   1.000
_cell.length_c   1.000
_cell.angle_alpha   90.00
_cell.angle_beta   90.00
_cell.angle_gamma   90.00
#
_symmetry.space_group_name_H-M   'P 1'
#
loop_
_entity.id
_entity.type
_entity.pdbx_description
1 polymer ?
#
loop_
_entity_poly.entity_id
_entity_poly.type
_entity_poly.pdbx_seq_one_letter_code
_entity_poly.pdbx_strand_id
1 'polypeptide(L)'
;MLIKRQDGSGIMRVDIAFGKAWGSLGMGISSRLMRDRLADRPTFLNALASVSGGRLIPVPGGVLIYDKEGEAIGAVGVSGDTSDKDEYCAIAAIKAEGYQPEPGDPSATWRESNL
;
A
#
# COMPACT_ATOMS: atom_id res chain seq x y z
N MET A 1 0.16 10.25 -12.23
CA MET A 1 -0.52 9.93 -10.95
C MET A 1 -2.02 10.02 -11.18
N LEU A 2 -2.77 8.98 -10.82
CA LEU A 2 -4.23 8.90 -10.99
C LEU A 2 -4.89 8.67 -9.62
N ILE A 3 -6.02 9.32 -9.38
CA ILE A 3 -6.82 9.17 -8.16
C ILE A 3 -8.26 8.87 -8.56
N LYS A 4 -8.88 7.90 -7.89
CA LYS A 4 -10.31 7.63 -7.98
C LYS A 4 -10.87 7.44 -6.57
N ARG A 5 -11.94 8.13 -6.23
CA ARG A 5 -12.65 8.02 -4.95
C ARG A 5 -14.08 7.58 -5.24
N GLN A 6 -14.53 6.50 -4.63
CA GLN A 6 -15.92 6.06 -4.74
C GLN A 6 -16.84 7.01 -3.96
N ASP A 7 -18.09 7.14 -4.41
CA ASP A 7 -19.11 7.90 -3.70
C ASP A 7 -19.31 7.35 -2.29
N GLY A 8 -19.55 8.25 -1.33
CA GLY A 8 -19.66 7.88 0.08
C GLY A 8 -18.34 7.56 0.80
N SER A 9 -17.19 7.43 0.10
CA SER A 9 -15.90 7.21 0.76
C SER A 9 -15.47 8.44 1.59
N GLY A 10 -15.00 8.21 2.82
CA GLY A 10 -14.49 9.29 3.68
C GLY A 10 -13.37 10.10 3.02
N ILE A 11 -13.32 11.40 3.29
CA ILE A 11 -12.41 12.34 2.62
C ILE A 11 -10.93 12.01 2.84
N MET A 12 -10.56 11.57 4.06
CA MET A 12 -9.18 11.19 4.39
C MET A 12 -8.69 9.94 3.65
N ARG A 13 -9.60 9.14 3.07
CA ARG A 13 -9.23 7.90 2.37
C ARG A 13 -8.34 8.16 1.16
N VAL A 14 -8.49 9.34 0.53
CA VAL A 14 -7.64 9.75 -0.61
C VAL A 14 -6.19 9.91 -0.16
N ASP A 15 -5.97 10.68 0.92
CA ASP A 15 -4.63 10.91 1.47
C ASP A 15 -4.03 9.61 2.00
N ILE A 16 -4.86 8.75 2.62
CA ILE A 16 -4.40 7.46 3.13
C ILE A 16 -3.95 6.53 1.99
N ALA A 17 -4.78 6.39 0.96
CA ALA A 17 -4.46 5.60 -0.23
C ALA A 17 -3.20 6.14 -0.92
N PHE A 18 -3.10 7.46 -1.08
CA PHE A 18 -1.93 8.10 -1.63
C PHE A 18 -0.67 7.81 -0.80
N GLY A 19 -0.73 7.98 0.52
CA GLY A 19 0.40 7.75 1.42
C GLY A 19 0.90 6.29 1.43
N LYS A 20 -0.01 5.33 1.29
CA LYS A 20 0.32 3.90 1.12
C LYS A 20 1.08 3.64 -0.19
N ALA A 21 0.59 4.16 -1.33
CA ALA A 21 1.25 4.01 -2.63
C ALA A 21 2.60 4.75 -2.67
N TRP A 22 2.60 6.01 -2.23
CA TRP A 22 3.77 6.88 -2.22
C TRP A 22 4.87 6.31 -1.33
N GLY A 23 4.51 5.87 -0.12
CA GLY A 23 5.45 5.22 0.80
C GLY A 23 6.04 3.95 0.18
N SER A 24 5.22 3.13 -0.46
CA SER A 24 5.70 1.89 -1.07
C SER A 24 6.71 2.16 -2.19
N LEU A 25 6.38 3.10 -3.09
CA LEU A 25 7.27 3.49 -4.18
C LEU A 25 8.54 4.18 -3.67
N GLY A 26 8.43 5.07 -2.69
CA GLY A 26 9.56 5.80 -2.11
C GLY A 26 10.53 4.92 -1.35
N MET A 27 10.06 3.84 -0.73
CA MET A 27 10.89 2.90 0.02
C MET A 27 11.32 1.67 -0.79
N GLY A 28 10.76 1.48 -1.99
CA GLY A 28 11.01 0.30 -2.83
C GLY A 28 10.54 -1.02 -2.21
N ILE A 29 9.59 -0.95 -1.27
CA ILE A 29 8.96 -2.13 -0.63
C ILE A 29 7.48 -1.88 -0.42
N SER A 30 6.67 -2.94 -0.35
CA SER A 30 5.24 -2.79 -0.04
C SER A 30 5.00 -2.17 1.34
N SER A 31 3.89 -1.45 1.49
CA SER A 31 3.47 -0.86 2.77
C SER A 31 3.27 -1.91 3.89
N ARG A 32 2.92 -3.16 3.54
CA ARG A 32 2.90 -4.30 4.46
C ARG A 32 4.29 -4.64 4.94
N LEU A 33 5.22 -4.89 4.01
CA LEU A 33 6.60 -5.23 4.37
C LEU A 33 7.26 -4.09 5.16
N MET A 34 6.89 -2.86 4.85
CA MET A 34 7.29 -1.68 5.61
C MET A 34 6.74 -1.73 7.04
N ARG A 35 5.44 -1.97 7.25
CA ARG A 35 4.86 -2.17 8.59
C ARG A 35 5.65 -3.22 9.37
N ASP A 36 5.86 -4.39 8.75
CA ASP A 36 6.43 -5.56 9.42
C ASP A 36 7.89 -5.32 9.80
N ARG A 37 8.69 -4.66 8.94
CA ARG A 37 10.09 -4.31 9.24
C ARG A 37 10.22 -3.17 10.25
N LEU A 38 9.25 -2.27 10.31
CA LEU A 38 9.28 -1.08 11.16
C LEU A 38 8.59 -1.28 12.51
N ALA A 39 7.90 -2.41 12.73
CA ALA A 39 7.15 -2.70 13.95
C ALA A 39 7.99 -2.51 15.23
N ASP A 40 9.24 -2.98 15.22
CA ASP A 40 10.15 -2.90 16.36
C ASP A 40 11.13 -1.71 16.27
N ARG A 41 10.91 -0.76 15.36
CA ARG A 41 11.84 0.36 15.07
C ARG A 41 11.14 1.73 15.12
N PRO A 42 10.46 2.10 16.22
CA PRO A 42 9.64 3.31 16.29
C PRO A 42 10.42 4.59 16.05
N THR A 43 11.67 4.69 16.54
CA THR A 43 12.53 5.86 16.29
C THR A 43 12.82 6.06 14.80
N PHE A 44 13.04 4.96 14.07
CA PHE A 44 13.29 5.03 12.63
C PHE A 44 12.02 5.37 11.87
N LEU A 45 10.87 4.83 12.29
CA LEU A 45 9.57 5.19 11.71
C LEU A 45 9.27 6.69 11.89
N ASN A 46 9.55 7.26 13.06
CA ASN A 46 9.40 8.70 13.30
C ASN A 46 10.33 9.54 12.42
N ALA A 47 11.58 9.08 12.21
CA ALA A 47 12.49 9.73 11.29
C ALA A 47 11.97 9.69 9.84
N LEU A 48 11.44 8.54 9.38
CA LEU A 48 10.82 8.42 8.06
C LEU A 48 9.57 9.28 7.91
N ALA A 49 8.73 9.38 8.95
CA ALA A 49 7.58 10.26 8.97
C ALA A 49 8.01 11.73 8.82
N SER A 50 9.08 12.15 9.51
CA SER A 50 9.64 13.49 9.38
C SER A 50 10.18 13.75 7.96
N VAL A 51 11.02 12.86 7.43
CA VAL A 51 11.63 13.00 6.09
C VAL A 51 10.57 12.98 4.98
N SER A 52 9.51 12.19 5.13
CA SER A 52 8.41 12.14 4.16
C SER A 52 7.44 13.33 4.27
N GLY A 53 7.58 14.20 5.27
CA GLY A 53 6.62 15.26 5.57
C GLY A 53 5.25 14.71 5.96
N GLY A 54 5.22 13.58 6.67
CA GLY A 54 4.00 12.90 7.13
C GLY A 54 3.25 12.12 6.06
N ARG A 55 3.79 11.99 4.84
CA ARG A 55 3.09 11.34 3.72
C ARG A 55 3.12 9.82 3.80
N LEU A 56 4.13 9.25 4.44
CA LEU A 56 4.32 7.79 4.49
C LEU A 56 3.32 7.15 5.45
N ILE A 57 2.58 6.15 4.95
CA ILE A 57 1.66 5.35 5.77
C ILE A 57 2.08 3.88 5.71
N PRO A 58 2.64 3.33 6.81
CA PRO A 58 3.22 2.00 6.84
C PRO A 58 2.20 0.94 7.29
N VAL A 59 1.09 0.80 6.56
CA VAL A 59 0.08 -0.25 6.80
C VAL A 59 -0.37 -0.86 5.48
N PRO A 60 -0.81 -2.14 5.43
CA PRO A 60 -1.15 -2.80 4.17
C PRO A 60 -2.18 -2.03 3.33
N GLY A 61 -2.05 -2.19 2.02
CA GLY A 61 -2.89 -1.53 1.00
C GLY A 61 -2.09 -0.70 -0.01
N GLY A 62 -0.80 -0.47 0.24
CA GLY A 62 0.18 0.02 -0.73
C GLY A 62 1.01 -1.13 -1.30
N VAL A 63 0.92 -1.34 -2.62
CA VAL A 63 1.45 -2.49 -3.36
C VAL A 63 2.26 -1.99 -4.54
N LEU A 64 3.47 -2.51 -4.72
CA LEU A 64 4.32 -2.16 -5.87
C LEU A 64 3.86 -2.90 -7.12
N ILE A 65 4.07 -2.27 -8.27
CA ILE A 65 3.81 -2.82 -9.60
C ILE A 65 5.14 -3.09 -10.26
N TYR A 66 5.36 -4.34 -10.65
CA TYR A 66 6.50 -4.76 -11.43
C TYR A 66 6.07 -5.15 -12.84
N ASP A 67 6.91 -4.81 -13.82
CA ASP A 67 6.77 -5.32 -15.18
C ASP A 67 7.24 -6.78 -15.29
N LYS A 68 7.30 -7.30 -16.52
CA LYS A 68 7.72 -8.68 -16.79
C LYS A 68 9.22 -8.92 -16.60
N GLU A 69 10.00 -7.85 -16.61
CA GLU A 69 11.46 -7.87 -16.46
C GLU A 69 11.86 -7.74 -14.99
N GLY A 70 10.89 -7.49 -14.11
CA GLY A 70 11.10 -7.33 -12.67
C GLY A 70 11.47 -5.90 -12.28
N GLU A 71 11.21 -4.91 -13.14
CA GLU A 71 11.43 -3.51 -12.82
C GLU A 71 10.19 -2.90 -12.15
N ALA A 72 10.39 -2.15 -11.07
CA ALA A 72 9.32 -1.45 -10.37
C ALA A 72 8.87 -0.23 -11.18
N ILE A 73 7.70 -0.33 -11.82
CA ILE A 73 7.16 0.71 -12.70
C ILE A 73 6.12 1.62 -12.02
N GLY A 74 5.71 1.28 -10.80
CA GLY A 74 4.75 2.09 -10.05
C GLY A 74 4.27 1.45 -8.76
N ALA A 75 3.22 2.03 -8.17
CA ALA A 75 2.55 1.51 -7.00
C ALA A 75 1.05 1.86 -7.02
N VAL A 76 0.24 0.98 -6.43
CA VAL A 76 -1.18 1.21 -6.14
C VAL A 76 -1.37 1.32 -4.64
N GLY A 77 -2.19 2.28 -4.22
CA GLY A 77 -2.60 2.46 -2.84
C GLY A 77 -4.11 2.41 -2.73
N VAL A 78 -4.64 1.60 -1.82
CA VAL A 78 -6.08 1.45 -1.56
C VAL A 78 -6.40 1.80 -0.11
N SER A 79 -7.49 2.52 0.09
CA SER A 79 -8.08 2.73 1.40
C SER A 79 -9.61 2.80 1.33
N GLY A 80 -10.28 1.88 2.02
CA GLY A 80 -11.74 1.86 2.10
C GLY A 80 -12.29 0.88 3.14
N ASP A 81 -11.59 -0.22 3.40
CA ASP A 81 -11.98 -1.25 4.37
C ASP A 81 -10.80 -1.51 5.34
N THR A 82 -10.66 -2.72 5.87
CA THR A 82 -9.48 -3.18 6.59
C THR A 82 -8.26 -3.25 5.69
N SER A 83 -7.08 -3.11 6.27
CA SER A 83 -5.81 -3.06 5.52
C SER A 83 -5.58 -4.32 4.66
N ASP A 84 -5.98 -5.50 5.13
CA ASP A 84 -5.80 -6.74 4.37
C ASP A 84 -6.75 -6.81 3.15
N LYS A 85 -7.97 -6.28 3.27
CA LYS A 85 -8.91 -6.18 2.15
C LYS A 85 -8.50 -5.10 1.15
N ASP A 86 -8.01 -3.96 1.64
CA ASP A 86 -7.43 -2.91 0.81
C ASP A 86 -6.29 -3.48 -0.06
N GLU A 87 -5.37 -4.24 0.56
CA GLU A 87 -4.25 -4.87 -0.14
C GLU A 87 -4.71 -5.93 -1.14
N TYR A 88 -5.68 -6.76 -0.76
CA TYR A 88 -6.29 -7.73 -1.68
C TYR A 88 -6.81 -7.05 -2.96
N CYS A 89 -7.54 -5.93 -2.83
CA CYS A 89 -8.04 -5.17 -3.97
C CYS A 89 -6.89 -4.66 -4.87
N ALA A 90 -5.83 -4.13 -4.27
CA ALA A 90 -4.65 -3.65 -5.01
C ALA A 90 -3.96 -4.78 -5.79
N ILE A 91 -3.70 -5.92 -5.14
CA ILE A 91 -3.05 -7.09 -5.75
C ILE A 91 -3.91 -7.64 -6.89
N ALA A 92 -5.21 -7.79 -6.67
CA ALA A 92 -6.13 -8.31 -7.68
C ALA A 92 -6.18 -7.41 -8.92
N ALA A 93 -6.21 -6.09 -8.74
CA ALA A 93 -6.20 -5.13 -9.85
C ALA A 93 -4.89 -5.19 -10.65
N ILE A 94 -3.73 -5.25 -9.98
CA ILE A 94 -2.42 -5.33 -10.65
C ILE A 94 -2.31 -6.61 -11.48
N LYS A 95 -2.74 -7.75 -10.91
CA LYS A 95 -2.76 -9.04 -11.63
C LYS A 95 -3.72 -9.03 -12.83
N ALA A 96 -4.88 -8.38 -12.70
CA ALA A 96 -5.86 -8.30 -13.78
C ALA A 96 -5.32 -7.55 -15.02
N GLU A 97 -4.42 -6.59 -14.81
CA GLU A 97 -3.74 -5.83 -15.88
C GLU A 97 -2.47 -6.53 -16.39
N GLY A 98 -2.16 -7.75 -15.93
CA GLY A 98 -1.03 -8.55 -16.41
C GLY A 98 0.33 -8.15 -15.83
N TYR A 99 0.36 -7.38 -14.74
CA TYR A 99 1.56 -6.98 -14.02
C TYR A 99 1.79 -7.86 -12.77
N GLN A 100 2.99 -7.78 -12.21
CA GLN A 100 3.36 -8.49 -11.00
C GLN A 100 3.23 -7.57 -9.77
N PRO A 101 2.42 -7.91 -8.76
CA PRO A 101 2.37 -7.15 -7.51
C PRO A 101 3.46 -7.59 -6.53
N GLU A 102 3.85 -6.68 -5.65
CA GLU A 102 4.53 -7.05 -4.39
C GLU A 102 3.79 -6.43 -3.19
N PRO A 103 3.23 -7.24 -2.27
CA PRO A 103 3.35 -8.71 -2.20
C PRO A 103 2.64 -9.44 -3.34
N GLY A 104 3.22 -10.57 -3.76
CA GLY A 104 2.68 -11.40 -4.85
C GLY A 104 1.29 -11.95 -4.60
N ASP A 105 0.94 -12.25 -3.35
CA ASP A 105 -0.36 -12.79 -2.94
C ASP A 105 -0.92 -12.05 -1.72
N PRO A 106 -2.25 -11.94 -1.60
CA PRO A 106 -2.89 -11.33 -0.44
C PRO A 106 -2.68 -12.17 0.82
N SER A 107 -2.79 -11.53 1.99
CA SER A 107 -2.83 -12.22 3.29
C SER A 107 -3.82 -13.39 3.27
N ALA A 108 -3.42 -14.60 3.71
CA ALA A 108 -4.28 -15.78 3.67
C ALA A 108 -5.63 -15.59 4.40
N THR A 109 -5.64 -14.74 5.43
CA THR A 109 -6.80 -14.43 6.28
C THR A 109 -7.51 -13.13 5.88
N TRP A 110 -7.24 -12.56 4.69
CA TRP A 110 -7.82 -11.27 4.28
C TRP A 110 -9.35 -11.22 4.36
N ARG A 111 -10.03 -12.36 4.13
CA ARG A 111 -11.50 -12.49 4.21
C ARG A 111 -12.04 -12.39 5.63
N GLU A 112 -11.23 -12.75 6.62
CA GLU A 112 -11.57 -12.74 8.04
C GLU A 112 -11.30 -11.37 8.67
N SER A 113 -10.60 -10.49 7.95
CA SER A 113 -10.22 -9.17 8.43
C SER A 113 -11.44 -8.28 8.71
N ASN A 114 -11.52 -7.80 9.95
CA ASN A 114 -12.55 -6.90 10.46
C ASN A 114 -11.93 -5.76 11.31
N LEU A 115 -12.73 -4.73 11.62
CA LEU A 115 -12.39 -3.62 12.51
C LEU A 115 -13.12 -3.76 13.85
#